data_AF-A0A965QHZ8-F1
#
_entry.id   AF-A0A965QHZ8-F1
#
_cell.length_a   1.000
_cell.length_b   1.000
_cell.length_c   1.000
_cell.angle_alpha   90.00
_cell.angle_beta   90.00
_cell.angle_gamma   90.00
#
_symmetry.space_group_name_H-M   'P 1'
#
loop_
_entity.id
_entity.type
_entity.pdbx_description
1 polymer ?
#
loop_
_entity_poly.entity_id
_entity_poly.type
_entity_poly.pdbx_seq_one_letter_code
_entity_poly.pdbx_strand_id
1 'polypeptide(L)'
;MQYSFITPWKLSVGPAKDWSDELLQRLRKIGPAQIISPGRSLDTEKAVEQFLVNECEKVVNDRGLLIFLDERGQNASSERFAADLSNARDRGFRNVAFVFGGAYGLPSALQIFAQNSRLLSLSQATMAHELSLVVLLEQVYRSETIRANHPYHHGGASPLVSTMAQKRGGAFRSV
;
A
#
# COMPACT_ATOMS: atom_id res chain seq x y z
N MET A 1 15.28 3.21 -5.52
CA MET A 1 14.42 2.97 -4.34
C MET A 1 13.78 1.60 -4.50
N GLN A 2 13.81 0.80 -3.45
CA GLN A 2 13.20 -0.51 -3.35
C GLN A 2 11.79 -0.43 -2.78
N TYR A 3 10.94 -1.40 -3.13
CA TYR A 3 9.65 -1.63 -2.49
C TYR A 3 9.65 -2.98 -1.75
N SER A 4 9.22 -2.98 -0.50
CA SER A 4 9.04 -4.21 0.29
C SER A 4 7.60 -4.32 0.76
N PHE A 5 6.99 -5.50 0.66
CA PHE A 5 5.65 -5.78 1.14
C PHE A 5 5.75 -6.82 2.26
N ILE A 6 5.65 -6.40 3.50
CA ILE A 6 5.85 -7.24 4.69
C ILE A 6 4.50 -7.77 5.16
N THR A 7 4.28 -9.08 5.01
CA THR A 7 3.05 -9.76 5.40
C THR A 7 3.33 -10.77 6.51
N PRO A 8 2.64 -10.72 7.67
CA PRO A 8 2.82 -11.69 8.74
C PRO A 8 2.11 -13.03 8.50
N TRP A 9 1.52 -13.23 7.32
CA TRP A 9 0.94 -14.49 6.89
C TRP A 9 1.72 -15.08 5.71
N LYS A 10 1.54 -16.38 5.50
CA LYS A 10 1.96 -17.07 4.28
C LYS A 10 0.89 -16.84 3.21
N LEU A 11 1.30 -16.40 2.02
CA LEU A 11 0.43 -16.35 0.84
C LEU A 11 -0.09 -17.75 0.49
N SER A 12 -1.41 -17.91 0.45
CA SER A 12 -2.04 -19.17 0.05
C SER A 12 -1.97 -19.32 -1.46
N VAL A 13 -2.00 -20.56 -1.96
CA VAL A 13 -2.14 -20.80 -3.41
C VAL A 13 -3.55 -20.36 -3.83
N GLY A 14 -3.65 -19.60 -4.91
CA GLY A 14 -4.93 -19.15 -5.45
C GLY A 14 -4.82 -17.84 -6.24
N PRO A 15 -5.96 -17.32 -6.72
CA PRO A 15 -5.98 -16.18 -7.64
C PRO A 15 -5.30 -14.92 -7.10
N ALA A 16 -5.45 -14.63 -5.80
CA ALA A 16 -4.82 -13.46 -5.19
C ALA A 16 -3.29 -13.56 -5.17
N LYS A 17 -2.74 -14.76 -4.96
CA LYS A 17 -1.31 -15.01 -5.07
C LYS A 17 -0.84 -14.87 -6.52
N ASP A 18 -1.55 -15.46 -7.47
CA ASP A 18 -1.18 -15.40 -8.88
C ASP A 18 -1.12 -13.95 -9.38
N TRP A 19 -2.11 -13.13 -8.99
CA TRP A 19 -2.13 -11.70 -9.32
C TRP A 19 -1.06 -10.91 -8.57
N SER A 20 -0.81 -11.24 -7.31
CA SER A 20 0.28 -10.61 -6.54
C SER A 20 1.64 -10.89 -7.18
N ASP A 21 1.88 -12.12 -7.62
CA ASP A 21 3.12 -12.53 -8.28
C ASP A 21 3.28 -11.82 -9.63
N GLU A 22 2.22 -11.74 -10.43
CA GLU A 22 2.24 -11.01 -11.70
C GLU A 22 2.55 -9.52 -11.49
N LEU A 23 1.86 -8.85 -10.57
CA LEU A 23 2.08 -7.43 -10.26
C LEU A 23 3.48 -7.19 -9.70
N LEU A 24 3.97 -8.09 -8.83
CA LEU A 24 5.33 -8.03 -8.32
C LEU A 24 6.36 -8.18 -9.44
N GLN A 25 6.13 -9.07 -10.41
CA GLN A 25 6.99 -9.22 -11.58
C GLN A 25 6.98 -7.97 -12.45
N ARG A 26 5.82 -7.33 -12.65
CA ARG A 26 5.73 -6.04 -13.37
C ARG A 26 6.49 -4.93 -12.64
N LEU A 27 6.35 -4.84 -11.32
CA LEU A 27 7.12 -3.89 -10.49
C LEU A 27 8.63 -4.14 -10.59
N ARG A 28 9.06 -5.40 -10.57
CA ARG A 28 10.47 -5.79 -10.71
C ARG A 28 11.11 -5.36 -12.03
N LYS A 29 10.32 -5.17 -13.09
CA LYS A 29 10.80 -4.59 -14.36
C LYS A 29 11.08 -3.08 -14.26
N ILE A 30 10.46 -2.39 -13.30
CA ILE A 30 10.64 -0.95 -13.05
C ILE A 30 11.76 -0.71 -12.02
N GLY A 31 11.82 -1.54 -10.97
CA GLY A 31 12.81 -1.43 -9.91
C GLY A 31 12.72 -2.57 -8.90
N PRO A 32 13.65 -2.65 -7.93
CA PRO A 32 13.68 -3.76 -6.98
C PRO A 32 12.41 -3.79 -6.12
N ALA A 33 11.72 -4.92 -6.13
CA ALA A 33 10.51 -5.15 -5.33
C ALA A 33 10.47 -6.58 -4.78
N GLN A 34 9.98 -6.74 -3.55
CA GLN A 34 9.87 -8.04 -2.88
C GLN A 34 8.69 -8.13 -1.91
N ILE A 35 8.15 -9.33 -1.76
CA ILE A 35 7.26 -9.69 -0.64
C ILE A 35 8.10 -10.40 0.41
N ILE A 36 7.96 -9.99 1.67
CA ILE A 36 8.63 -10.58 2.83
C ILE A 36 7.54 -11.21 3.70
N SER A 37 7.57 -12.53 3.84
CA SER A 37 6.59 -13.29 4.63
C SER A 37 7.30 -14.32 5.52
N PRO A 38 6.70 -14.72 6.64
CA PRO A 38 7.21 -15.86 7.40
C PRO A 38 7.10 -17.10 6.51
N GLY A 39 8.20 -17.84 6.31
CA GLY A 39 8.21 -19.07 5.51
C GLY A 39 7.35 -20.21 6.10
N ARG A 40 6.66 -19.94 7.22
CA ARG A 40 5.78 -20.83 7.99
C ARG A 40 4.59 -20.02 8.52
N SER A 41 3.56 -20.72 9.01
CA SER A 41 2.48 -20.07 9.76
C SER A 41 3.02 -19.46 11.06
N LEU A 42 2.45 -18.33 11.47
CA LEU A 42 2.70 -17.71 12.76
C LEU A 42 1.43 -17.84 13.60
N ASP A 43 1.44 -18.77 14.56
CA ASP A 43 0.21 -19.22 15.22
C ASP A 43 -0.13 -18.40 16.48
N THR A 44 0.65 -17.36 16.80
CA THR A 44 0.43 -16.49 17.96
C THR A 44 0.65 -15.02 17.61
N GLU A 45 -0.07 -14.12 18.27
CA GLU A 45 0.13 -12.67 18.15
C GLU A 45 1.57 -12.26 18.47
N LYS A 46 2.18 -12.87 19.49
CA LYS A 46 3.57 -12.62 19.85
C LYS A 46 4.55 -13.00 18.74
N ALA A 47 4.30 -14.10 18.03
CA ALA A 47 5.14 -14.49 16.89
C ALA A 47 4.99 -13.52 15.72
N VAL A 48 3.77 -13.04 15.45
CA VAL A 48 3.49 -11.98 14.47
C VAL A 48 4.22 -10.69 14.83
N GLU A 49 4.11 -10.25 16.08
CA GLU A 49 4.80 -9.07 16.60
C GLU A 49 6.31 -9.17 16.42
N GLN A 50 6.92 -10.26 16.87
CA GLN A 50 8.37 -10.47 16.74
C GLN A 50 8.83 -10.43 15.28
N PHE A 51 8.08 -11.07 14.38
CA PHE A 51 8.37 -11.03 12.95
C PHE A 51 8.31 -9.60 12.40
N LEU A 52 7.21 -8.89 12.64
CA LEU A 52 7.02 -7.53 12.12
C LEU A 52 8.04 -6.54 12.67
N VAL A 53 8.33 -6.60 13.98
CA VAL A 53 9.35 -5.75 14.62
C VAL A 53 10.72 -5.98 13.97
N ASN A 54 11.12 -7.24 13.82
CA ASN A 54 12.41 -7.59 13.21
C ASN A 54 12.54 -7.11 11.77
N GLU A 55 11.50 -7.28 10.94
CA GLU A 55 11.54 -6.80 9.55
C GLU A 55 11.49 -5.26 9.46
N CYS A 56 10.72 -4.59 10.33
CA CYS A 56 10.68 -3.13 10.39
C CYS A 56 12.03 -2.53 10.80
N GLU A 57 12.69 -3.14 11.78
CA GLU A 57 14.00 -2.69 12.26
C GLU A 57 15.06 -2.74 11.15
N LYS A 58 15.10 -3.83 10.37
CA LYS A 58 15.99 -3.95 9.20
C LYS A 58 15.76 -2.83 8.19
N VAL A 59 14.50 -2.51 7.91
CA VAL A 59 14.15 -1.44 6.96
C VAL A 59 14.62 -0.08 7.46
N VAL A 60 14.36 0.25 8.74
CA VAL A 60 14.75 1.54 9.32
C VAL A 60 16.27 1.69 9.37
N ASN A 61 16.99 0.62 9.71
CA ASN A 61 18.46 0.63 9.77
C ASN A 61 19.12 0.88 8.40
N ASP A 62 18.47 0.52 7.28
CA ASP A 62 18.93 0.86 5.92
C ASP A 62 18.26 2.12 5.35
N ARG A 63 17.86 3.07 6.20
CA ARG A 63 17.21 4.34 5.81
C ARG A 63 15.97 4.10 4.95
N GLY A 64 15.14 3.15 5.35
CA GLY A 64 13.84 2.90 4.76
C GLY A 64 12.71 3.66 5.44
N LEU A 65 11.64 3.91 4.68
CA LEU A 65 10.38 4.45 5.18
C LEU A 65 9.42 3.29 5.42
N LEU A 66 8.76 3.28 6.58
CA LEU A 66 7.68 2.33 6.87
C LEU A 66 6.33 2.96 6.51
N ILE A 67 5.47 2.20 5.84
CA ILE A 67 4.07 2.54 5.60
C ILE A 67 3.23 1.43 6.22
N PHE A 68 2.57 1.75 7.32
CA PHE A 68 1.70 0.86 8.05
C PHE A 68 0.31 0.86 7.44
N LEU A 69 -0.23 -0.32 7.16
CA LEU A 69 -1.54 -0.49 6.57
C LEU A 69 -2.57 -0.66 7.69
N ASP A 70 -3.50 0.29 7.77
CA ASP A 70 -4.58 0.31 8.75
C ASP A 70 -5.78 1.05 8.16
N GLU A 71 -6.99 0.54 8.40
CA GLU A 71 -8.24 1.14 7.92
C GLU A 71 -8.46 2.58 8.44
N ARG A 72 -7.83 2.93 9.57
CA ARG A 72 -7.85 4.27 10.19
C ARG A 72 -6.76 5.20 9.63
N GLY A 73 -5.94 4.71 8.70
CA GLY A 73 -4.93 5.50 8.00
C GLY A 73 -5.53 6.53 7.05
N GLN A 74 -4.65 7.32 6.42
CA GLN A 74 -5.08 8.29 5.42
C GLN A 74 -5.43 7.56 4.12
N ASN A 75 -6.57 7.87 3.52
CA ASN A 75 -6.88 7.48 2.14
C ASN A 75 -6.21 8.46 1.18
N ALA A 76 -5.63 7.96 0.10
CA ALA A 76 -5.02 8.79 -0.94
C ALA A 76 -5.63 8.44 -2.31
N SER A 77 -5.78 9.45 -3.18
CA SER A 77 -5.98 9.18 -4.60
C SER A 77 -4.70 8.58 -5.20
N SER A 78 -4.80 7.96 -6.37
CA SER A 78 -3.62 7.39 -7.04
C SER A 78 -2.55 8.45 -7.33
N GLU A 79 -2.94 9.67 -7.70
CA GLU A 79 -2.02 10.79 -7.97
C GLU A 79 -1.33 11.25 -6.68
N ARG A 80 -2.10 11.35 -5.59
CA ARG A 80 -1.53 11.72 -4.29
C ARG A 80 -0.56 10.66 -3.79
N PHE A 81 -0.93 9.39 -3.89
CA PHE A 81 -0.08 8.28 -3.49
C PHE A 81 1.21 8.24 -4.33
N ALA A 82 1.12 8.47 -5.64
CA ALA A 82 2.30 8.58 -6.51
C ALA A 82 3.22 9.74 -6.13
N ALA A 83 2.64 10.88 -5.75
CA ALA A 83 3.40 12.04 -5.27
C ALA A 83 4.09 11.74 -3.92
N ASP A 84 3.41 11.07 -2.99
CA ASP A 84 3.99 10.71 -1.69
C ASP A 84 5.17 9.73 -1.85
N LEU A 85 5.06 8.74 -2.75
CA LEU A 85 6.18 7.83 -3.07
C LEU A 85 7.34 8.54 -3.78
N SER A 86 7.05 9.49 -4.67
CA SER A 86 8.08 10.31 -5.33
C SER A 86 8.82 11.18 -4.31
N ASN A 87 8.09 11.82 -3.38
CA ASN A 87 8.68 12.58 -2.29
C ASN A 87 9.59 11.72 -1.39
N ALA A 88 9.16 10.49 -1.06
CA ALA A 88 10.01 9.56 -0.31
C ALA A 88 11.35 9.29 -1.03
N ARG A 89 11.30 9.09 -2.35
CA ARG A 89 12.51 8.93 -3.15
C ARG A 89 13.40 10.18 -3.12
N ASP A 90 12.82 11.35 -3.30
CA ASP A 90 13.56 12.63 -3.34
C ASP A 90 14.20 12.96 -1.99
N ARG A 91 13.59 12.52 -0.90
CA ARG A 91 14.17 12.58 0.46
C ARG A 91 15.29 11.56 0.70
N GLY A 92 15.60 10.72 -0.29
CA GLY A 92 16.71 9.77 -0.24
C GLY A 92 16.40 8.46 0.48
N PHE A 93 15.13 8.12 0.72
CA PHE A 93 14.78 6.80 1.26
C PHE A 93 15.18 5.70 0.28
N ARG A 94 15.86 4.68 0.79
CA ARG A 94 16.36 3.57 -0.04
C ARG A 94 15.30 2.52 -0.29
N ASN A 95 14.41 2.32 0.66
CA ASN A 95 13.31 1.37 0.64
C ASN A 95 12.03 2.01 1.16
N VAL A 96 10.89 1.70 0.55
CA VAL A 96 9.57 1.94 1.13
C VAL A 96 8.97 0.57 1.43
N ALA A 97 8.80 0.28 2.72
CA ALA A 97 8.25 -0.98 3.17
C ALA A 97 6.81 -0.80 3.67
N PHE A 98 5.90 -1.48 2.99
CA PHE A 98 4.51 -1.57 3.33
C PHE A 98 4.29 -2.72 4.31
N VAL A 99 3.75 -2.43 5.49
CA VAL A 99 3.64 -3.38 6.60
C VAL A 99 2.18 -3.68 6.87
N PHE A 100 1.82 -4.95 6.71
CA PHE A 100 0.49 -5.43 7.04
C PHE A 100 0.44 -5.98 8.47
N GLY A 101 -0.70 -5.78 9.14
CA GLY A 101 -1.00 -6.38 10.44
C GLY A 101 -1.38 -7.86 10.34
N GLY A 102 -1.49 -8.53 11.49
CA GLY A 102 -2.08 -9.86 11.61
C GLY A 102 -3.61 -9.80 11.64
N ALA A 103 -4.24 -10.89 12.10
CA ALA A 103 -5.70 -10.99 12.21
C ALA A 103 -6.34 -9.89 13.09
N TYR A 104 -5.57 -9.35 14.05
CA TYR A 104 -6.00 -8.29 14.98
C TYR A 104 -5.39 -6.92 14.65
N GLY A 105 -4.81 -6.76 13.45
CA GLY A 105 -4.18 -5.51 13.03
C GLY A 105 -2.70 -5.41 13.40
N LEU A 106 -2.21 -4.18 13.50
CA LEU A 106 -0.80 -3.87 13.78
C LEU A 106 -0.50 -4.00 15.28
N PRO A 107 0.53 -4.76 15.68
CA PRO A 107 0.94 -4.87 17.08
C PRO A 107 1.36 -3.52 17.66
N SER A 108 1.00 -3.26 18.92
CA SER A 108 1.33 -2.00 19.61
C SER A 108 2.84 -1.78 19.72
N ALA A 109 3.65 -2.85 19.75
CA ALA A 109 5.11 -2.77 19.74
C ALA A 109 5.67 -2.01 18.53
N LEU A 110 4.95 -1.95 17.39
CA LEU A 110 5.39 -1.18 16.21
C LEU A 110 5.38 0.35 16.45
N GLN A 111 4.80 0.84 17.55
CA GLN A 111 4.84 2.25 17.94
C GLN A 111 6.27 2.79 18.08
N ILE A 112 7.25 1.93 18.37
CA ILE A 112 8.68 2.31 18.45
C ILE A 112 9.19 2.89 17.12
N PHE A 113 8.52 2.60 16.00
CA PHE A 113 8.89 3.10 14.68
C PHE A 113 8.07 4.31 14.23
N ALA A 114 7.21 4.88 15.07
CA ALA A 114 6.26 5.93 14.68
C ALA A 114 6.89 7.16 13.99
N GLN A 115 8.12 7.54 14.38
CA GLN A 115 8.82 8.68 13.77
C GLN A 115 9.28 8.40 12.33
N ASN A 116 9.46 7.13 11.97
CA ASN A 116 9.90 6.65 10.67
C ASN A 116 8.76 6.00 9.87
N SER A 117 7.51 6.20 10.28
CA SER A 117 6.36 5.57 9.64
C SER A 117 5.28 6.55 9.19
N ARG A 118 4.39 6.05 8.33
CA ARG A 118 3.13 6.66 7.93
C ARG A 118 2.01 5.63 8.03
N LEU A 119 0.78 6.08 8.20
CA LEU A 119 -0.41 5.22 8.23
C LEU A 119 -1.23 5.42 6.96
N LEU A 120 -1.46 4.34 6.21
CA LEU A 120 -2.18 4.34 4.94
C LEU A 120 -3.40 3.43 5.05
N SER A 121 -4.55 3.95 4.61
CA SER A 121 -5.77 3.16 4.43
C SER A 121 -6.03 2.93 2.94
N LEU A 122 -6.22 1.67 2.56
CA LEU A 122 -6.57 1.29 1.17
C LEU A 122 -8.05 1.49 0.88
N SER A 123 -8.88 1.43 1.91
CA SER A 123 -10.34 1.50 1.81
C SER A 123 -10.92 1.77 3.20
N GLN A 124 -12.09 2.41 3.25
CA GLN A 124 -12.90 2.47 4.47
C GLN A 124 -13.54 1.11 4.80
N ALA A 125 -13.65 0.21 3.82
CA ALA A 125 -14.13 -1.14 4.03
C ALA A 125 -12.97 -2.07 4.45
N THR A 126 -13.25 -2.98 5.37
CA THR A 126 -12.33 -4.06 5.73
C THR A 126 -12.13 -5.00 4.54
N MET A 127 -10.87 -5.22 4.16
CA MET A 127 -10.50 -6.08 3.02
C MET A 127 -9.81 -7.35 3.53
N ALA A 128 -10.07 -8.47 2.86
CA ALA A 128 -9.31 -9.70 3.10
C ALA A 128 -7.82 -9.46 2.82
N HIS A 129 -6.93 -10.03 3.64
CA HIS A 129 -5.49 -9.80 3.60
C HIS A 129 -4.85 -10.03 2.22
N GLU A 130 -5.23 -11.10 1.52
CA GLU A 130 -4.67 -11.39 0.20
C GLU A 130 -5.14 -10.39 -0.87
N LEU A 131 -6.39 -9.92 -0.77
CA LEU A 131 -6.92 -8.92 -1.69
C LEU A 131 -6.30 -7.53 -1.45
N SER A 132 -6.08 -7.16 -0.19
CA SER A 132 -5.45 -5.89 0.15
C SER A 132 -4.01 -5.80 -0.36
N LEU A 133 -3.27 -6.93 -0.34
CA LEU A 133 -1.94 -7.02 -0.96
C LEU A 133 -1.99 -6.80 -2.47
N VAL A 134 -2.92 -7.46 -3.18
CA VAL A 134 -3.11 -7.27 -4.63
C VAL A 134 -3.39 -5.81 -4.96
N VAL A 135 -4.32 -5.19 -4.23
CA VAL A 135 -4.68 -3.78 -4.43
C VAL A 135 -3.49 -2.86 -4.19
N LEU A 136 -2.72 -3.09 -3.12
CA LEU A 136 -1.56 -2.28 -2.83
C LEU A 136 -0.47 -2.44 -3.89
N LEU A 137 -0.17 -3.66 -4.33
CA LEU A 137 0.78 -3.93 -5.41
C LEU A 137 0.37 -3.20 -6.70
N GLU A 138 -0.92 -3.22 -7.05
CA GLU A 138 -1.45 -2.48 -8.20
C GLU A 138 -1.28 -0.98 -8.03
N GLN A 139 -1.58 -0.42 -6.85
CA GLN A 139 -1.43 1.03 -6.60
C GLN A 139 0.03 1.49 -6.62
N VAL A 140 0.98 0.65 -6.16
CA VAL A 140 2.41 0.96 -6.28
C VAL A 140 2.85 0.90 -7.75
N TYR A 141 2.39 -0.11 -8.50
CA TYR A 141 2.66 -0.19 -9.95
C TYR A 141 2.07 1.01 -10.71
N ARG A 142 0.83 1.38 -10.39
CA ARG A 142 0.15 2.57 -10.90
C ARG A 142 0.94 3.84 -10.58
N SER A 143 1.43 3.97 -9.36
CA SER A 143 2.24 5.13 -8.95
C SER A 143 3.52 5.26 -9.77
N GLU A 144 4.21 4.15 -10.02
CA GLU A 144 5.40 4.16 -10.88
C GLU A 144 5.08 4.47 -12.34
N THR A 145 3.96 3.97 -12.87
CA THR A 145 3.54 4.28 -14.25
C THR A 145 3.11 5.74 -14.42
N ILE A 146 2.41 6.34 -13.43
CA ILE A 146 2.12 7.77 -13.37
C ILE A 146 3.42 8.57 -13.40
N ARG A 147 4.37 8.22 -12.53
CA ARG A 147 5.66 8.90 -12.43
C ARG A 147 6.49 8.79 -13.72
N ALA A 148 6.37 7.68 -14.45
CA ALA A 148 7.02 7.49 -15.74
C ALA A 148 6.29 8.15 -16.92
N ASN A 149 5.20 8.89 -16.68
CA ASN A 149 4.30 9.44 -17.70
C ASN A 149 3.83 8.36 -18.71
N HIS A 150 3.58 7.13 -18.25
CA HIS A 150 3.18 6.02 -19.11
C HIS A 150 1.67 6.12 -19.46
N PRO A 151 1.24 5.73 -20.69
CA PRO A 151 -0.17 5.78 -21.12
C PRO A 151 -1.19 4.94 -20.33
N TYR A 152 -0.77 4.26 -19.26
CA TYR A 152 -1.67 3.44 -18.45
C TYR A 152 -2.68 4.28 -17.65
N HIS A 153 -2.42 5.58 -17.48
CA HIS A 153 -3.30 6.51 -16.78
C HIS A 153 -4.21 7.27 -17.75
N HIS A 154 -5.50 6.91 -17.78
CA HIS A 154 -6.54 7.65 -18.50
C HIS A 154 -7.37 8.48 -17.50
N GLY A 155 -6.77 9.54 -16.95
CA GLY A 155 -7.36 10.39 -15.91
C GLY A 155 -8.40 11.41 -16.40
N GLY A 156 -9.27 11.01 -17.33
CA GLY A 156 -10.38 11.85 -17.77
C GLY A 156 -11.61 11.68 -16.86
N ALA A 157 -12.20 12.78 -16.39
CA ALA A 157 -13.52 12.72 -15.75
C ALA A 157 -14.52 12.07 -16.72
N SER A 158 -15.17 10.99 -16.28
CA SER A 158 -16.18 10.31 -17.09
C SER A 158 -17.32 11.29 -17.42
N PRO A 159 -17.84 11.30 -18.66
CA PRO A 159 -18.99 12.13 -19.05
C PRO A 159 -20.19 12.00 -18.11
N LEU A 160 -20.35 10.82 -17.49
CA LEU A 160 -21.41 10.54 -16.49
C LEU A 160 -21.26 11.39 -15.22
N VAL A 161 -20.04 11.58 -14.72
CA VAL A 161 -19.77 12.34 -13.49
C VAL A 161 -20.06 13.82 -13.69
N SER A 162 -19.65 14.38 -14.84
CA SER A 162 -19.97 15.77 -15.23
C SER A 162 -21.48 15.98 -15.35
N THR A 163 -22.19 15.04 -15.96
CA THR A 163 -23.65 15.08 -16.12
C THR A 163 -24.39 15.03 -14.78
N MET A 164 -23.91 14.20 -13.84
CA MET A 164 -24.52 14.08 -12.51
C MET A 164 -24.26 15.29 -11.62
N ALA A 165 -23.07 15.89 -11.69
CA ALA A 165 -22.75 17.12 -10.96
C ALA A 165 -23.62 18.30 -11.43
N GLN A 166 -23.85 18.41 -12.73
CA GLN A 166 -24.69 19.46 -13.33
C GLN A 166 -26.16 19.35 -12.90
N LYS A 167 -26.69 18.12 -12.74
CA LYS A 167 -28.07 17.90 -12.26
C LYS A 167 -28.26 18.22 -10.77
N ARG A 168 -27.23 18.08 -9.93
CA ARG A 168 -27.32 18.39 -8.49
C ARG A 168 -27.17 19.88 -8.16
N GLY A 169 -26.54 20.67 -9.04
CA GLY A 169 -26.44 22.13 -8.89
C GLY A 169 -27.68 22.93 -9.30
N GLY A 170 -28.73 22.27 -9.83
CA GLY A 170 -29.90 22.92 -10.42
C GLY A 170 -31.17 23.00 -9.57
N ALA A 171 -31.17 22.47 -8.33
CA ALA A 171 -32.40 22.36 -7.54
C ALA A 171 -32.22 22.83 -6.09
N PHE A 172 -31.98 24.14 -5.90
CA PHE A 172 -32.42 24.87 -4.71
C PHE A 172 -32.44 26.37 -5.06
N ARG A 173 -33.46 26.79 -5.81
CA ARG A 173 -33.92 28.19 -5.76
C ARG A 173 -35.15 28.21 -4.87
N SER A 174 -34.98 28.90 -3.76
CA SER A 174 -35.98 29.30 -2.78
C SER A 174 -37.33 29.67 -3.41
N VAL A 175 -38.39 29.07 -2.88
CA VAL A 175 -39.70 29.73 -2.72
C VAL A 175 -40.06 29.59 -1.26
#